data_AF-A0A971W904-F1
#
_entry.id   AF-A0A971W904-F1
#
_cell.length_a   1.000
_cell.length_b   1.000
_cell.length_c   1.000
_cell.angle_alpha   90.00
_cell.angle_beta   90.00
_cell.angle_gamma   90.00
#
_symmetry.space_group_name_H-M   'P 1'
#
loop_
_entity.id
_entity.type
_entity.pdbx_description
1 polymer ?
#
loop_
_entity_poly.entity_id
_entity_poly.type
_entity_poly.pdbx_seq_one_letter_code
_entity_poly.pdbx_strand_id
1 'polypeptide(L)'
;MKIIEDIISTLERDAPVREVRIGPFWTAVWSRNCGLASTIFDHDHSSGPPVRDAGLLKEKSALELCAYALSGSLLERSVGLAAINSLVEVDLNRCRKINAEEVLLEKGRGKKVCVVGHFPFIPRLQKEAAKLWVLEKRPRIGDLPAAEAEKIMPQADVLAITATALINDTMDKLLALCRRDALVMVLGPTTPLSPVWFNYGVDLVSGTKVTEPETVLRLVSEGIIFSQFRRRGVELLTMAETN
;
A
#
# COMPACT_ATOMS: atom_id res chain seq x y z
N MET A 1 -5.37 -7.29 -12.99
CA MET A 1 -5.38 -6.40 -11.81
C MET A 1 -6.74 -5.72 -11.68
N LYS A 2 -7.80 -6.50 -11.53
CA LYS A 2 -9.17 -5.97 -11.58
C LYS A 2 -9.44 -4.94 -10.48
N ILE A 3 -8.84 -5.14 -9.30
CA ILE A 3 -8.98 -4.23 -8.17
C ILE A 3 -8.46 -2.81 -8.44
N ILE A 4 -7.36 -2.68 -9.21
CA ILE A 4 -6.83 -1.36 -9.58
C ILE A 4 -7.77 -0.68 -10.56
N GLU A 5 -8.27 -1.42 -11.54
CA GLU A 5 -9.23 -0.92 -12.54
C GLU A 5 -10.52 -0.47 -11.86
N ASP A 6 -11.07 -1.28 -10.95
CA ASP A 6 -12.26 -0.96 -10.17
C ASP A 6 -12.01 0.28 -9.29
N ILE A 7 -10.85 0.42 -8.64
CA ILE A 7 -10.50 1.64 -7.89
C ILE A 7 -10.44 2.86 -8.83
N ILE A 8 -9.75 2.77 -9.97
CA ILE A 8 -9.64 3.87 -10.95
C ILE A 8 -11.03 4.28 -11.43
N SER A 9 -11.94 3.31 -11.66
CA SER A 9 -13.32 3.60 -12.09
C SER A 9 -14.14 4.42 -11.09
N THR A 10 -13.75 4.43 -9.81
CA THR A 10 -14.40 5.26 -8.78
C THR A 10 -13.87 6.70 -8.71
N LEU A 11 -12.82 7.03 -9.46
CA LEU A 11 -12.22 8.37 -9.45
C LEU A 11 -13.02 9.31 -10.36
N GLU A 12 -14.04 9.96 -9.79
CA GLU A 12 -14.99 10.80 -10.54
C GLU A 12 -14.41 12.10 -11.11
N ARG A 13 -13.34 12.61 -10.51
CA ARG A 13 -12.76 13.92 -10.86
C ARG A 13 -11.28 13.78 -11.09
N ASP A 14 -10.82 14.26 -12.23
CA ASP A 14 -9.39 14.37 -12.53
C ASP A 14 -8.75 15.59 -11.82
N ALA A 15 -7.43 15.70 -11.88
CA ALA A 15 -6.68 16.86 -11.44
C ALA A 15 -5.33 16.95 -12.20
N PRO A 16 -4.83 18.18 -12.48
CA PRO A 16 -3.48 18.33 -13.02
C PRO A 16 -2.43 17.87 -12.01
N VAL A 17 -1.35 17.28 -12.51
CA VAL A 17 -0.20 16.87 -11.69
C VAL A 17 0.65 18.09 -11.40
N ARG A 18 0.87 18.39 -10.11
CA ARG A 18 1.70 19.51 -9.64
C ARG A 18 3.16 19.11 -9.49
N GLU A 19 3.41 17.92 -8.95
CA GLU A 19 4.76 17.42 -8.70
C GLU A 19 4.79 15.89 -8.65
N VAL A 20 5.89 15.31 -9.12
CA VAL A 20 6.20 13.89 -8.96
C VAL A 20 7.61 13.75 -8.39
N ARG A 21 7.75 13.03 -7.28
CA ARG A 21 9.06 12.71 -6.68
C ARG A 21 9.23 11.21 -6.56
N ILE A 22 10.32 10.71 -7.13
CA ILE A 22 10.72 9.31 -7.01
C ILE A 22 11.95 9.28 -6.11
N GLY A 23 11.72 9.01 -4.83
CA GLY A 23 12.78 8.74 -3.85
C GLY A 23 13.12 7.26 -3.79
N PRO A 24 14.22 6.86 -3.11
CA PRO A 24 14.67 5.48 -3.04
C PRO A 24 13.68 4.53 -2.34
N PHE A 25 12.84 5.04 -1.42
CA PHE A 25 11.87 4.24 -0.67
C PHE A 25 10.42 4.57 -1.00
N TRP A 26 10.14 5.81 -1.43
CA TRP A 26 8.78 6.30 -1.68
C TRP A 26 8.71 7.06 -2.99
N THR A 27 7.61 6.87 -3.69
CA THR A 27 7.18 7.68 -4.82
C THR A 27 6.00 8.52 -4.35
N ALA A 28 6.03 9.81 -4.63
CA ALA A 28 4.98 10.76 -4.29
C ALA A 28 4.46 11.45 -5.56
N VAL A 29 3.14 11.55 -5.67
CA VAL A 29 2.46 12.31 -6.72
C VAL A 29 1.53 13.30 -6.06
N TRP A 30 1.71 14.59 -6.36
CA TRP A 30 0.83 15.64 -5.88
C TRP A 30 -0.06 16.12 -7.02
N SER A 31 -1.37 15.90 -6.89
CA SER A 31 -2.41 16.42 -7.79
C SER A 31 -3.44 17.24 -6.99
N ARG A 32 -4.66 16.72 -6.77
CA ARG A 32 -5.63 17.26 -5.82
C ARG A 32 -5.12 17.12 -4.39
N ASN A 33 -4.74 15.90 -4.02
CA ASN A 33 -4.04 15.57 -2.78
C ASN A 33 -2.63 15.08 -3.11
N CYS A 34 -1.82 14.78 -2.10
CA CYS A 34 -0.54 14.10 -2.29
C CYS A 34 -0.68 12.63 -1.92
N GLY A 35 -0.41 11.75 -2.88
CA GLY A 35 -0.42 10.31 -2.70
C GLY A 35 1.00 9.75 -2.57
N LEU A 36 1.12 8.65 -1.86
CA LEU A 36 2.37 7.92 -1.65
C LEU A 36 2.25 6.49 -2.16
N ALA A 37 3.37 5.93 -2.61
CA ALA A 37 3.54 4.51 -2.84
C ALA A 37 5.00 4.12 -2.54
N SER A 38 5.25 2.87 -2.18
CA SER A 38 6.63 2.38 -2.10
C SER A 38 7.27 2.44 -3.47
N THR A 39 8.52 2.90 -3.53
CA THR A 39 9.33 2.83 -4.75
C THR A 39 9.84 1.41 -4.92
N ILE A 40 9.42 0.75 -6.00
CA ILE A 40 9.93 -0.57 -6.39
C ILE A 40 10.37 -0.47 -7.84
N PHE A 41 11.60 -0.91 -8.11
CA PHE A 41 12.18 -0.86 -9.44
C PHE A 41 13.12 -2.04 -9.64
N ASP A 42 13.35 -2.37 -10.90
CA ASP A 42 14.45 -3.22 -11.32
C ASP A 42 15.61 -2.32 -11.77
N HIS A 43 16.84 -2.79 -11.58
CA HIS A 43 18.03 -2.17 -12.15
C HIS A 43 18.26 -2.61 -13.61
N ASP A 44 17.51 -3.59 -14.11
CA ASP A 44 17.51 -3.95 -15.51
C ASP A 44 16.76 -2.91 -16.37
N HIS A 45 17.38 -2.52 -17.49
CA HIS A 45 16.86 -1.54 -18.46
C HIS A 45 16.69 -2.15 -19.85
N SER A 46 16.86 -3.47 -19.97
CA SER A 46 16.73 -4.21 -21.24
C SER A 46 15.34 -4.07 -21.87
N SER A 47 14.30 -3.88 -21.05
CA SER A 47 12.91 -3.78 -21.47
C SER A 47 12.42 -2.34 -21.72
N GLY A 48 13.34 -1.36 -21.74
CA GLY A 48 13.03 0.05 -21.96
C GLY A 48 13.24 0.93 -20.72
N PRO A 49 12.85 2.22 -20.77
CA PRO A 49 13.04 3.13 -19.66
C PRO A 49 12.19 2.71 -18.45
N PRO A 50 12.69 2.89 -17.21
CA PRO A 50 11.92 2.56 -16.01
C PRO A 50 10.60 3.31 -15.87
N VAL A 51 10.52 4.54 -16.40
CA VAL A 51 9.32 5.36 -16.45
C VAL A 51 9.25 6.03 -17.82
N ARG A 52 8.18 5.76 -18.57
CA ARG A 52 7.89 6.46 -19.82
C ARG A 52 7.57 7.92 -19.53
N ASP A 53 7.92 8.79 -20.47
CA ASP A 53 7.70 10.24 -20.37
C ASP A 53 8.38 10.88 -19.14
N ALA A 54 9.47 10.29 -18.64
CA ALA A 54 10.31 10.90 -17.62
C ALA A 54 10.74 12.31 -18.07
N GLY A 55 10.51 13.31 -17.22
CA GLY A 55 10.67 14.73 -17.56
C GLY A 55 9.36 15.45 -17.95
N LEU A 56 8.33 14.70 -18.36
CA LEU A 56 7.04 15.23 -18.83
C LEU A 56 5.87 14.83 -17.92
N LEU A 57 6.11 14.12 -16.80
CA LEU A 57 5.04 13.61 -15.93
C LEU A 57 4.11 14.70 -15.35
N LYS A 58 4.61 15.94 -15.22
CA LYS A 58 3.81 17.09 -14.76
C LYS A 58 2.92 17.69 -15.86
N GLU A 59 3.14 17.33 -17.11
CA GLU A 59 2.31 17.75 -18.24
C GLU A 59 1.08 16.85 -18.40
N LYS A 60 1.00 15.77 -17.60
CA LYS A 60 -0.11 14.82 -17.57
C LYS A 60 -1.13 15.19 -16.51
N SER A 61 -2.34 14.71 -16.72
CA SER A 61 -3.36 14.59 -15.68
C SER A 61 -3.03 13.45 -14.70
N ALA A 62 -3.65 13.51 -13.52
CA ALA A 62 -3.48 12.47 -12.52
C ALA A 62 -4.16 11.16 -12.96
N LEU A 63 -5.27 11.20 -13.71
CA LEU A 63 -5.88 10.00 -14.29
C LEU A 63 -4.97 9.33 -15.34
N GLU A 64 -4.28 10.10 -16.18
CA GLU A 64 -3.27 9.53 -17.09
C GLU A 64 -2.15 8.83 -16.33
N LEU A 65 -1.68 9.41 -15.21
CA LEU A 65 -0.71 8.74 -14.35
C LEU A 65 -1.30 7.52 -13.63
N CYS A 66 -2.59 7.50 -13.28
CA CYS A 66 -3.22 6.31 -12.67
C CYS A 66 -3.09 5.08 -13.57
N ALA A 67 -3.16 5.24 -14.90
CA ALA A 67 -2.98 4.14 -15.84
C ALA A 67 -1.58 3.47 -15.75
N TYR A 68 -0.58 4.15 -15.18
CA TYR A 68 0.75 3.58 -14.97
C TYR A 68 0.72 2.45 -13.93
N ALA A 69 -0.30 2.39 -13.07
CA ALA A 69 -0.54 1.30 -12.13
C ALA A 69 -0.77 -0.06 -12.83
N LEU A 70 -1.07 -0.05 -14.13
CA LEU A 70 -1.27 -1.23 -14.97
C LEU A 70 -0.05 -1.54 -15.88
N SER A 71 1.04 -0.79 -15.76
CA SER A 71 2.24 -0.95 -16.58
C SER A 71 2.95 -2.30 -16.36
N GLY A 72 3.85 -2.70 -17.27
CA GLY A 72 4.82 -3.76 -17.01
C GLY A 72 5.99 -3.33 -16.12
N SER A 73 6.26 -2.02 -16.00
CA SER A 73 7.33 -1.49 -15.13
C SER A 73 6.87 -1.35 -13.69
N LEU A 74 7.61 -1.93 -12.74
CA LEU A 74 7.35 -1.78 -11.31
C LEU A 74 7.42 -0.32 -10.86
N LEU A 75 8.33 0.47 -11.44
CA LEU A 75 8.50 1.87 -11.05
C LEU A 75 7.35 2.73 -11.58
N GLU A 76 6.86 2.46 -12.79
CA GLU A 76 5.62 3.07 -13.28
C GLU A 76 4.44 2.70 -12.39
N ARG A 77 4.35 1.45 -11.94
CA ARG A 77 3.27 1.05 -11.02
C ARG A 77 3.34 1.79 -9.69
N SER A 78 4.54 2.05 -9.16
CA SER A 78 4.73 2.93 -8.00
C SER A 78 4.20 4.34 -8.27
N VAL A 79 4.51 4.94 -9.43
CA VAL A 79 3.98 6.25 -9.85
C VAL A 79 2.46 6.22 -9.95
N GLY A 80 1.90 5.20 -10.59
CA GLY A 80 0.45 5.10 -10.80
C GLY A 80 -0.33 4.91 -9.50
N LEU A 81 0.16 4.12 -8.56
CA LEU A 81 -0.48 3.97 -7.25
C LEU A 81 -0.36 5.25 -6.41
N ALA A 82 0.76 5.97 -6.50
CA ALA A 82 0.86 7.29 -5.88
C ALA A 82 -0.12 8.29 -6.53
N ALA A 83 -0.33 8.23 -7.85
CA ALA A 83 -1.32 9.04 -8.55
C ALA A 83 -2.76 8.68 -8.13
N ILE A 84 -3.11 7.39 -8.03
CA ILE A 84 -4.39 6.94 -7.48
C ILE A 84 -4.60 7.51 -6.08
N ASN A 85 -3.61 7.36 -5.19
CA ASN A 85 -3.68 7.89 -3.82
C ASN A 85 -3.77 9.42 -3.76
N SER A 86 -3.35 10.13 -4.81
CA SER A 86 -3.47 11.58 -4.94
C SER A 86 -4.88 12.04 -5.34
N LEU A 87 -5.67 11.15 -5.96
CA LEU A 87 -7.04 11.40 -6.43
C LEU A 87 -8.13 10.83 -5.52
N VAL A 88 -7.83 9.77 -4.76
CA VAL A 88 -8.79 9.17 -3.83
C VAL A 88 -9.29 10.20 -2.82
N GLU A 89 -10.61 10.39 -2.78
CA GLU A 89 -11.28 11.16 -1.74
C GLU A 89 -11.57 10.25 -0.55
N VAL A 90 -10.82 10.46 0.53
CA VAL A 90 -10.92 9.65 1.73
C VAL A 90 -12.20 10.00 2.48
N ASP A 91 -13.15 9.07 2.54
CA ASP A 91 -14.31 9.17 3.42
C ASP A 91 -13.87 9.05 4.88
N LEU A 92 -13.74 10.19 5.54
CA LEU A 92 -13.29 10.27 6.92
C LEU A 92 -14.31 9.71 7.91
N ASN A 93 -15.60 9.61 7.55
CA ASN A 93 -16.62 9.04 8.43
C ASN A 93 -16.46 7.52 8.57
N ARG A 94 -15.87 6.88 7.55
CA ARG A 94 -15.52 5.45 7.57
C ARG A 94 -14.12 5.17 8.11
N CYS A 95 -13.34 6.22 8.38
CA CYS A 95 -11.96 6.12 8.84
C CYS A 95 -11.84 6.40 10.35
N ARG A 96 -10.97 5.64 11.01
CA ARG A 96 -10.48 5.98 12.35
C ARG A 96 -9.02 6.42 12.25
N LYS A 97 -8.63 7.42 13.05
CA LYS A 97 -7.23 7.87 13.20
C LYS A 97 -6.44 6.88 14.08
N ILE A 98 -6.33 5.65 13.62
CA ILE A 98 -5.61 4.55 14.26
C ILE A 98 -4.69 3.90 13.23
N ASN A 99 -3.47 3.54 13.64
CA ASN A 99 -2.52 2.88 12.76
C ASN A 99 -2.78 1.36 12.69
N ALA A 100 -2.27 0.71 11.64
CA ALA A 100 -2.40 -0.73 11.44
C ALA A 100 -1.85 -1.55 12.63
N GLU A 101 -0.75 -1.09 13.24
CA GLU A 101 -0.11 -1.80 14.35
C GLU A 101 -1.06 -1.98 15.54
N GLU A 102 -1.71 -0.91 15.99
CA GLU A 102 -2.62 -0.93 17.13
C GLU A 102 -3.80 -1.87 16.87
N VAL A 103 -4.37 -1.81 15.66
CA VAL A 103 -5.46 -2.70 15.26
C VAL A 103 -5.01 -4.15 15.21
N LEU A 104 -3.81 -4.44 14.68
CA LEU A 104 -3.28 -5.80 14.58
C LEU A 104 -2.91 -6.38 15.96
N LEU A 105 -2.39 -5.55 16.88
CA LEU A 105 -2.13 -5.98 18.26
C LEU A 105 -3.43 -6.35 18.98
N GLU A 106 -4.49 -5.56 18.80
CA GLU A 106 -5.81 -5.86 19.37
C GLU A 106 -6.42 -7.12 18.75
N LYS A 107 -6.54 -7.16 17.41
CA LYS A 107 -7.26 -8.22 16.70
C LYS A 107 -6.48 -9.53 16.62
N GLY A 108 -5.16 -9.47 16.67
CA GLY A 108 -4.25 -10.62 16.58
C GLY A 108 -3.94 -11.29 17.91
N ARG A 109 -4.33 -10.70 19.06
CA ARG A 109 -4.06 -11.26 20.39
C ARG A 109 -4.60 -12.67 20.52
N GLY A 110 -3.72 -13.62 20.88
CA GLY A 110 -4.07 -15.03 21.06
C GLY A 110 -4.47 -15.77 19.78
N LYS A 111 -4.28 -15.17 18.60
CA LYS A 111 -4.65 -15.75 17.30
C LYS A 111 -3.45 -16.16 16.47
N LYS A 112 -3.70 -16.91 15.39
CA LYS A 112 -2.73 -17.19 14.34
C LYS A 112 -2.73 -16.04 13.35
N VAL A 113 -1.63 -15.30 13.29
CA VAL A 113 -1.48 -14.10 12.45
C VAL A 113 -0.49 -14.37 11.33
N CYS A 114 -0.85 -14.02 10.10
CA CYS A 114 0.06 -14.01 8.96
C CYS A 114 0.23 -12.58 8.46
N VAL A 115 1.47 -12.11 8.36
CA VAL A 115 1.80 -10.81 7.79
C VAL A 115 2.55 -11.03 6.49
N VAL A 116 2.06 -10.46 5.39
CA VAL A 116 2.76 -10.43 4.11
C VAL A 116 3.45 -9.08 4.00
N GLY A 117 4.78 -9.11 4.02
CA GLY A 117 5.66 -7.95 4.16
C GLY A 117 6.27 -7.84 5.56
N HIS A 118 7.51 -7.36 5.66
CA HIS A 118 8.17 -7.16 6.94
C HIS A 118 8.00 -5.72 7.46
N PHE A 119 7.38 -5.57 8.64
CA PHE A 119 7.06 -4.27 9.24
C PHE A 119 7.76 -4.03 10.59
N PRO A 120 7.99 -2.78 11.00
CA PRO A 120 8.62 -2.46 12.29
C PRO A 120 7.87 -2.98 13.52
N PHE A 121 6.56 -3.24 13.41
CA PHE A 121 5.72 -3.71 14.52
C PHE A 121 5.81 -5.22 14.79
N ILE A 122 6.47 -6.00 13.91
CA ILE A 122 6.56 -7.47 14.02
C ILE A 122 7.03 -7.94 15.41
N PRO A 123 8.09 -7.36 16.04
CA PRO A 123 8.53 -7.79 17.36
C PRO A 123 7.50 -7.60 18.47
N ARG A 124 6.59 -6.62 18.34
CA ARG A 124 5.50 -6.40 19.29
C ARG A 124 4.36 -7.38 19.04
N LEU A 125 3.98 -7.55 17.78
CA LEU A 125 2.92 -8.48 17.38
C LEU A 125 3.25 -9.95 17.74
N GLN A 126 4.53 -10.34 17.64
CA GLN A 126 5.01 -11.66 18.04
C GLN A 126 4.74 -12.01 19.51
N LYS A 127 4.63 -10.99 20.39
CA LYS A 127 4.36 -11.18 21.83
C LYS A 127 2.86 -11.34 22.12
N GLU A 128 2.00 -10.81 21.27
CA GLU A 128 0.54 -10.83 21.47
C GLU A 128 -0.11 -12.01 20.74
N ALA A 129 0.39 -12.38 19.56
CA ALA A 129 -0.15 -13.47 18.75
C ALA A 129 0.18 -14.84 19.35
N ALA A 130 -0.75 -15.80 19.25
CA ALA A 130 -0.48 -17.20 19.61
C ALA A 130 0.51 -17.85 18.62
N LYS A 131 0.47 -17.41 17.36
CA LYS A 131 1.43 -17.78 16.32
C LYS A 131 1.54 -16.65 15.30
N LEU A 132 2.75 -16.30 14.89
CA LEU A 132 3.00 -15.29 13.87
C LEU A 132 3.84 -15.89 12.75
N TRP A 133 3.42 -15.65 11.51
CA TRP A 133 4.22 -15.87 10.31
C TRP A 133 4.41 -14.56 9.58
N VAL A 134 5.63 -14.30 9.12
CA VAL A 134 5.95 -13.17 8.26
C VAL A 134 6.41 -13.73 6.92
N LEU A 135 5.68 -13.43 5.85
CA LEU A 135 6.01 -13.85 4.48
C LEU A 135 6.64 -12.66 3.75
N GLU A 136 7.84 -12.84 3.21
CA GLU A 136 8.57 -11.75 2.53
C GLU A 136 9.30 -12.27 1.29
N LYS A 137 9.38 -11.45 0.24
CA LYS A 137 10.10 -11.77 -0.99
C LYS A 137 11.62 -11.81 -0.76
N ARG A 138 12.12 -10.96 0.14
CA ARG A 138 13.51 -10.92 0.60
C ARG A 138 13.53 -11.16 2.13
N PRO A 139 13.34 -12.41 2.57
CA PRO A 139 13.11 -12.73 3.98
C PRO A 139 14.33 -12.38 4.84
N ARG A 140 14.06 -11.87 6.05
CA ARG A 140 15.05 -11.70 7.12
C ARG A 140 15.06 -12.94 8.01
N ILE A 141 15.98 -12.96 8.98
CA ILE A 141 16.01 -14.01 10.01
C ILE A 141 14.64 -14.06 10.73
N GLY A 142 13.99 -15.22 10.69
CA GLY A 142 12.67 -15.44 11.27
C GLY A 142 11.50 -15.27 10.30
N ASP A 143 11.72 -14.62 9.15
CA ASP A 143 10.72 -14.54 8.08
C ASP A 143 10.71 -15.84 7.25
N LEU A 144 9.57 -16.10 6.62
CA LEU A 144 9.38 -17.16 5.63
C LEU A 144 9.42 -16.57 4.21
N PRO A 145 9.90 -17.34 3.22
CA PRO A 145 9.85 -16.90 1.84
C PRO A 145 8.40 -16.78 1.35
N ALA A 146 8.12 -15.81 0.49
CA ALA A 146 6.79 -15.59 -0.09
C ALA A 146 6.18 -16.82 -0.79
N ALA A 147 7.01 -17.78 -1.23
CA ALA A 147 6.56 -19.05 -1.82
C ALA A 147 5.75 -19.94 -0.86
N GLU A 148 5.91 -19.78 0.46
CA GLU A 148 5.14 -20.54 1.45
C GLU A 148 3.70 -20.03 1.64
N ALA A 149 3.29 -18.96 0.93
CA ALA A 149 1.98 -18.32 1.11
C ALA A 149 0.80 -19.30 0.99
N GLU A 150 0.80 -20.18 -0.02
CA GLU A 150 -0.30 -21.14 -0.26
C GLU A 150 -0.49 -22.12 0.89
N LYS A 151 0.59 -22.45 1.59
CA LYS A 151 0.57 -23.35 2.74
C LYS A 151 0.21 -22.61 4.03
N ILE A 152 0.68 -21.37 4.19
CA ILE A 152 0.61 -20.65 5.47
C ILE A 152 -0.66 -19.80 5.59
N MET A 153 -1.02 -19.02 4.57
CA MET A 153 -2.13 -18.07 4.63
C MET A 153 -3.47 -18.72 5.00
N PRO A 154 -3.84 -19.91 4.47
CA PRO A 154 -5.09 -20.56 4.85
C PRO A 154 -5.16 -20.98 6.33
N GLN A 155 -4.06 -20.96 7.08
CA GLN A 155 -4.05 -21.32 8.51
C GLN A 155 -4.25 -20.12 9.44
N ALA A 156 -4.22 -18.89 8.92
CA ALA A 156 -4.29 -17.68 9.72
C ALA A 156 -5.75 -17.31 10.05
N ASP A 157 -5.95 -16.73 11.22
CA ASP A 157 -7.21 -16.10 11.66
C ASP A 157 -7.21 -14.60 11.35
N VAL A 158 -6.01 -14.00 11.27
CA VAL A 158 -5.79 -12.59 10.91
C VAL A 158 -4.69 -12.50 9.87
N LEU A 159 -4.95 -11.83 8.76
CA LEU A 159 -3.99 -11.56 7.69
C LEU A 159 -3.75 -10.06 7.56
N ALA A 160 -2.49 -9.67 7.48
CA ALA A 160 -2.06 -8.30 7.22
C ALA A 160 -1.21 -8.27 5.96
N ILE A 161 -1.73 -7.71 4.87
CA ILE A 161 -1.13 -7.79 3.54
C ILE A 161 -0.63 -6.41 3.11
N THR A 162 0.66 -6.30 2.81
CA THR A 162 1.23 -5.07 2.25
C THR A 162 0.56 -4.68 0.93
N ALA A 163 0.20 -3.40 0.78
CA ALA A 163 -0.30 -2.87 -0.49
C ALA A 163 0.77 -2.84 -1.61
N THR A 164 2.05 -3.08 -1.30
CA THR A 164 3.08 -3.28 -2.34
C THR A 164 2.83 -4.54 -3.18
N ALA A 165 1.94 -5.45 -2.74
CA ALA A 165 1.43 -6.54 -3.54
C ALA A 165 0.65 -6.08 -4.78
N LEU A 166 0.15 -4.83 -4.81
CA LEU A 166 -0.39 -4.21 -6.02
C LEU A 166 0.73 -3.91 -7.03
N ILE A 167 1.87 -3.36 -6.58
CA ILE A 167 2.97 -3.00 -7.48
C ILE A 167 3.55 -4.23 -8.17
N ASN A 168 3.71 -5.33 -7.45
CA ASN A 168 4.34 -6.53 -7.97
C ASN A 168 3.36 -7.63 -8.42
N ASP A 169 2.08 -7.26 -8.59
CA ASP A 169 0.99 -8.09 -9.14
C ASP A 169 0.78 -9.43 -8.40
N THR A 170 0.87 -9.40 -7.07
CA THR A 170 0.57 -10.58 -6.24
C THR A 170 -0.70 -10.43 -5.40
N MET A 171 -1.36 -9.27 -5.40
CA MET A 171 -2.52 -8.99 -4.54
C MET A 171 -3.67 -9.98 -4.77
N ASP A 172 -4.12 -10.16 -6.02
CA ASP A 172 -5.26 -11.02 -6.36
C ASP A 172 -5.03 -12.47 -5.90
N LYS A 173 -3.81 -12.98 -6.11
CA LYS A 173 -3.41 -14.32 -5.64
C LYS A 173 -3.42 -14.43 -4.12
N LEU A 174 -2.90 -13.42 -3.41
CA LEU A 174 -2.85 -13.43 -1.95
C LEU A 174 -4.25 -13.40 -1.34
N LEU A 175 -5.15 -12.55 -1.86
CA LEU A 175 -6.53 -12.49 -1.38
C LEU A 175 -7.30 -13.80 -1.62
N ALA A 176 -7.03 -14.50 -2.73
CA ALA A 176 -7.62 -15.80 -3.01
C ALA A 176 -7.22 -16.91 -2.02
N LEU A 177 -6.11 -16.73 -1.28
CA LEU A 177 -5.66 -17.68 -0.25
C LEU A 177 -6.28 -17.39 1.13
N CYS A 178 -6.89 -16.23 1.32
CA CYS A 178 -7.54 -15.87 2.57
C CYS A 178 -8.79 -16.74 2.77
N ARG A 179 -8.94 -17.31 3.97
CA ARG A 179 -10.20 -17.95 4.35
C ARG A 179 -11.29 -16.89 4.50
N ARG A 180 -12.52 -17.25 4.18
CA ARG A 180 -13.68 -16.35 4.28
C ARG A 180 -13.99 -15.88 5.70
N ASP A 181 -13.60 -16.65 6.71
CA ASP A 181 -13.82 -16.35 8.14
C ASP A 181 -12.63 -15.65 8.81
N ALA A 182 -11.54 -15.41 8.08
CA ALA A 182 -10.37 -14.71 8.60
C ALA A 182 -10.53 -13.19 8.46
N LEU A 183 -9.97 -12.45 9.41
CA LEU A 183 -9.89 -10.99 9.32
C LEU A 183 -8.74 -10.60 8.37
N VAL A 184 -9.03 -9.90 7.29
CA VAL A 184 -8.06 -9.48 6.28
C VAL A 184 -7.88 -7.96 6.33
N MET A 185 -6.63 -7.54 6.54
CA MET A 185 -6.22 -6.14 6.47
C MET A 185 -5.26 -5.92 5.31
N VAL A 186 -5.49 -4.89 4.50
CA VAL A 186 -4.47 -4.34 3.58
C VAL A 186 -3.85 -3.10 4.21
N LEU A 187 -2.52 -2.99 4.18
CA LEU A 187 -1.82 -1.91 4.87
C LEU A 187 -0.61 -1.33 4.13
N GLY A 188 -0.32 -0.07 4.47
CA GLY A 188 0.89 0.67 4.10
C GLY A 188 0.59 1.92 3.28
N PRO A 189 1.56 2.84 3.10
CA PRO A 189 1.33 4.09 2.37
C PRO A 189 0.87 3.92 0.92
N THR A 190 1.20 2.79 0.29
CA THR A 190 0.76 2.43 -1.07
C THR A 190 -0.75 2.16 -1.16
N THR A 191 -1.44 1.95 -0.05
CA THR A 191 -2.85 1.55 0.00
C THR A 191 -3.78 2.72 -0.39
N PRO A 192 -4.57 2.61 -1.48
CA PRO A 192 -5.69 3.50 -1.72
C PRO A 192 -6.75 3.33 -0.63
N LEU A 193 -7.07 4.39 0.08
CA LEU A 193 -8.14 4.42 1.09
C LEU A 193 -9.52 4.49 0.41
N SER A 194 -9.88 3.40 -0.28
CA SER A 194 -11.11 3.26 -1.07
C SER A 194 -12.00 2.14 -0.53
N PRO A 195 -13.33 2.27 -0.54
CA PRO A 195 -14.22 1.19 -0.13
C PRO A 195 -14.25 0.01 -1.11
N VAL A 196 -13.65 0.13 -2.30
CA VAL A 196 -13.59 -0.96 -3.29
C VAL A 196 -12.96 -2.24 -2.70
N TRP A 197 -12.01 -2.11 -1.76
CA TRP A 197 -11.38 -3.24 -1.08
C TRP A 197 -12.38 -4.22 -0.44
N PHE A 198 -13.51 -3.73 0.07
CA PHE A 198 -14.53 -4.56 0.72
C PHE A 198 -15.18 -5.55 -0.25
N ASN A 199 -15.30 -5.18 -1.54
CA ASN A 199 -15.78 -6.08 -2.59
C ASN A 199 -14.83 -7.26 -2.89
N TYR A 200 -13.60 -7.21 -2.35
CA TYR A 200 -12.56 -8.22 -2.52
C TYR A 200 -12.26 -9.00 -1.23
N GLY A 201 -13.15 -8.93 -0.23
CA GLY A 201 -13.01 -9.68 1.02
C GLY A 201 -11.92 -9.14 1.96
N VAL A 202 -11.58 -7.85 1.83
CA VAL A 202 -10.73 -7.13 2.79
C VAL A 202 -11.63 -6.45 3.82
N ASP A 203 -11.43 -6.70 5.11
CA ASP A 203 -12.24 -6.11 6.19
C ASP A 203 -11.72 -4.73 6.65
N LEU A 204 -10.41 -4.51 6.51
CA LEU A 204 -9.72 -3.32 7.03
C LEU A 204 -8.70 -2.78 6.04
N VAL A 205 -8.70 -1.48 5.83
CA VAL A 205 -7.79 -0.80 4.90
C VAL A 205 -7.02 0.27 5.65
N SER A 206 -5.72 0.05 5.87
CA SER A 206 -4.86 0.97 6.61
C SER A 206 -3.87 1.69 5.69
N GLY A 207 -4.12 2.97 5.47
CA GLY A 207 -3.37 3.80 4.53
C GLY A 207 -2.80 5.05 5.18
N THR A 208 -2.24 5.91 4.32
CA THR A 208 -1.63 7.17 4.72
C THR A 208 -2.29 8.33 3.99
N LYS A 209 -2.75 9.33 4.73
CA LYS A 209 -3.17 10.62 4.17
C LYS A 209 -2.04 11.62 4.34
N VAL A 210 -1.53 12.18 3.25
CA VAL A 210 -0.56 13.28 3.32
C VAL A 210 -1.28 14.58 3.68
N THR A 211 -0.84 15.23 4.75
CA THR A 211 -1.39 16.50 5.24
C THR A 211 -0.52 17.71 4.88
N GLU A 212 0.78 17.49 4.63
CA GLU A 212 1.71 18.55 4.21
C GLU A 212 2.49 18.10 2.96
N PRO A 213 1.93 18.28 1.75
CA PRO A 213 2.55 17.81 0.51
C PRO A 213 3.99 18.28 0.31
N GLU A 214 4.29 19.56 0.53
CA GLU A 214 5.63 20.12 0.34
C GLU A 214 6.67 19.49 1.28
N THR A 215 6.30 19.30 2.55
CA THR A 215 7.15 18.62 3.53
C THR A 215 7.43 17.19 3.08
N VAL A 216 6.38 16.45 2.70
CA VAL A 216 6.52 15.04 2.27
C VAL A 216 7.38 14.93 1.01
N LEU A 217 7.15 15.77 0.00
CA LEU A 217 7.91 15.74 -1.26
C LEU A 217 9.42 15.97 -1.05
N ARG A 218 9.78 16.91 -0.17
CA ARG A 218 11.18 17.13 0.23
C ARG A 218 11.77 15.89 0.90
N LEU A 219 11.07 15.34 1.89
CA LEU A 219 11.55 14.16 2.63
C LEU A 219 11.68 12.92 1.76
N VAL A 220 10.74 12.72 0.83
CA VAL A 220 10.81 11.65 -0.18
C VAL A 220 12.07 11.81 -1.04
N SER A 221 12.37 13.03 -1.47
CA SER A 221 13.57 13.34 -2.27
C SER A 221 14.89 13.09 -1.50
N GLU A 222 14.85 13.12 -0.17
CA GLU A 222 15.99 12.90 0.72
C GLU A 222 16.08 11.46 1.27
N GLY A 223 15.25 10.54 0.77
CA GLY A 223 15.33 9.12 1.13
C GLY A 223 14.75 8.77 2.49
N ILE A 224 13.71 9.47 2.92
CA ILE A 224 13.00 9.15 4.17
C ILE A 224 12.45 7.71 4.17
N ILE A 225 12.52 7.03 5.31
CA ILE A 225 11.82 5.75 5.56
C ILE A 225 10.59 5.96 6.44
N PHE A 226 9.65 5.00 6.46
CA PHE A 226 8.36 5.20 7.13
C PHE A 226 8.48 5.60 8.61
N SER A 227 9.40 4.98 9.36
CA SER A 227 9.62 5.27 10.78
C SER A 227 10.13 6.69 11.06
N GLN A 228 10.67 7.37 10.05
CA GLN A 228 11.14 8.75 10.15
C GLN A 228 10.05 9.79 9.87
N PHE A 229 8.89 9.39 9.30
CA PHE A 229 7.80 10.34 9.11
C PHE A 229 7.38 10.93 10.46
N ARG A 230 7.35 10.20 11.59
CA ARG A 230 7.10 10.75 12.95
C ARG A 230 6.01 11.85 13.00
N ARG A 231 4.89 11.68 12.27
CA ARG A 231 3.80 12.66 12.10
C ARG A 231 4.16 13.97 11.37
N ARG A 232 5.24 13.98 10.60
CA ARG A 232 5.69 15.07 9.71
C ARG A 232 4.92 14.97 8.40
N GLY A 233 3.77 15.65 8.34
CA GLY A 233 2.99 15.77 7.11
C GLY A 233 2.20 14.54 6.68
N VAL A 234 2.01 13.55 7.57
CA VAL A 234 1.19 12.37 7.30
C VAL A 234 0.31 11.99 8.49
N GLU A 235 -0.92 11.56 8.18
CA GLU A 235 -1.86 10.92 9.11
C GLU A 235 -2.07 9.46 8.72
N LEU A 236 -2.10 8.57 9.70
CA LEU A 236 -2.40 7.15 9.49
C LEU A 236 -3.88 6.93 9.76
N LEU A 237 -4.55 6.34 8.78
CA LEU A 237 -6.00 6.12 8.81
C LEU A 237 -6.27 4.65 8.56
N THR A 238 -7.23 4.10 9.31
CA THR A 238 -7.76 2.77 9.05
C THR A 238 -9.26 2.89 8.75
N MET A 239 -9.63 2.48 7.55
CA MET A 239 -11.02 2.35 7.10
C MET A 239 -11.51 0.93 7.40
N ALA A 240 -12.78 0.82 7.82
CA ALA A 240 -13.45 -0.45 8.04
C ALA A 240 -14.73 -0.52 7.21
N GLU A 241 -15.23 -1.74 6.96
CA GLU A 241 -16.55 -1.94 6.41
C GLU A 241 -17.60 -1.40 7.39
N THR A 242 -18.49 -0.55 6.89
CA THR A 242 -19.65 -0.10 7.65
C THR A 242 -20.75 -1.13 7.44
N ASN A 243 -21.04 -1.93 8.48
CA ASN A 243 -22.23 -2.77 8.54
C ASN A 243 -23.52 -1.94 8.45
#